data_AF-A0A495QSR8-F1
#
_entry.id   AF-A0A495QSR8-F1
#
_cell.length_a   1.000
_cell.length_b   1.000
_cell.length_c   1.000
_cell.angle_alpha   90.00
_cell.angle_beta   90.00
_cell.angle_gamma   90.00
#
_symmetry.space_group_name_H-M   'P 1'
#
loop_
_entity.id
_entity.type
_entity.pdbx_description
1 polymer ?
#
loop_
_entity_poly.entity_id
_entity_poly.type
_entity_poly.pdbx_seq_one_letter_code
_entity_poly.pdbx_strand_id
1 'polypeptide(L)'
;MTIYSQHPNRGKVQVLATYRGQAGVTSSTVTSLADAALAAPIVDALNRVSALVTVPVSVHDKRDGRFRRYPGGHIAALTDRNARPGLLEGVHSLWYELVKLLLWQALTDLDTAMAAVPGPVRTAIEAELAAEARELRYALAEFSEGIEAPETDERRYWDFDSPFVTFEGDVPELGQWTRESLNRLETGITQEQREEAVADLRVLADAFARYRGGTAEFEAANLAILDEPDGPEGYYLAIDASQLHRPRQDAWTVEVCLWVPDDPEEEEPTSATGEPIVRCVLATRPAASEIAELLDLSAEKPERLAAWADTPVGEVLAGTSFVVTERPEV
;
A
#
# COMPACT_ATOMS: atom_id res chain seq x y z
N MET A 1 -16.89 -2.92 9.90
CA MET A 1 -16.05 -3.33 8.73
C MET A 1 -16.82 -4.27 7.85
N THR A 2 -16.74 -4.03 6.55
CA THR A 2 -17.44 -4.82 5.52
C THR A 2 -16.44 -5.69 4.79
N ILE A 3 -16.69 -6.99 4.75
CA ILE A 3 -15.93 -7.97 3.95
C ILE A 3 -16.75 -8.29 2.72
N TYR A 4 -16.13 -8.14 1.55
CA TYR A 4 -16.70 -8.49 0.27
C TYR A 4 -16.21 -9.87 -0.16
N SER A 5 -17.11 -10.68 -0.70
CA SER A 5 -16.77 -12.02 -1.19
C SER A 5 -17.50 -12.35 -2.49
N GLN A 6 -16.90 -13.26 -3.24
CA GLN A 6 -17.50 -13.83 -4.45
C GLN A 6 -18.33 -15.06 -4.07
N HIS A 7 -19.57 -15.11 -4.52
CA HIS A 7 -20.43 -16.26 -4.33
C HIS A 7 -21.02 -16.72 -5.68
N PRO A 8 -20.62 -17.89 -6.21
CA PRO A 8 -21.22 -18.46 -7.41
C PRO A 8 -22.72 -18.70 -7.22
N ASN A 9 -23.56 -18.20 -8.12
CA ASN A 9 -25.01 -18.40 -8.07
C ASN A 9 -25.62 -18.44 -9.47
N ARG A 10 -26.22 -19.58 -9.84
CA ARG A 10 -27.00 -19.78 -11.09
C ARG A 10 -26.28 -19.25 -12.37
N GLY A 11 -25.00 -19.60 -12.52
CA GLY A 11 -24.20 -19.22 -13.69
C GLY A 11 -23.74 -17.75 -13.70
N LYS A 12 -23.86 -17.06 -12.56
CA LYS A 12 -23.32 -15.73 -12.29
C LYS A 12 -22.45 -15.76 -11.04
N VAL A 13 -21.75 -14.67 -10.79
CA VAL A 13 -21.02 -14.45 -9.52
C VAL A 13 -21.67 -13.29 -8.79
N GLN A 14 -22.16 -13.53 -7.59
CA GLN A 14 -22.65 -12.49 -6.70
C GLN A 14 -21.48 -11.88 -5.93
N VAL A 15 -21.51 -10.57 -5.77
CA VAL A 15 -20.67 -9.87 -4.81
C VAL A 15 -21.49 -9.67 -3.55
N LEU A 16 -21.06 -10.28 -2.46
CA LEU A 16 -21.73 -10.21 -1.16
C LEU A 16 -20.94 -9.28 -0.24
N ALA A 17 -21.64 -8.41 0.48
CA ALA A 17 -21.11 -7.60 1.57
C ALA A 17 -21.51 -8.26 2.90
N THR A 18 -20.52 -8.65 3.69
CA THR A 18 -20.70 -9.27 5.01
C THR A 18 -20.14 -8.37 6.09
N TYR A 19 -20.96 -8.03 7.07
CA TYR A 19 -20.59 -7.11 8.15
C TYR A 19 -21.30 -7.51 9.44
N ARG A 20 -20.84 -7.00 10.58
CA ARG A 20 -21.56 -7.16 11.84
C ARG A 20 -22.61 -6.06 11.98
N GLY A 21 -23.86 -6.49 12.11
CA GLY A 21 -25.00 -5.66 12.49
C GLY A 21 -25.55 -6.05 13.86
N GLN A 22 -26.72 -5.52 14.21
CA GLN A 22 -27.31 -5.66 15.54
C GLN A 22 -27.64 -7.12 15.91
N ALA A 23 -28.09 -7.91 14.93
CA ALA A 23 -28.45 -9.32 15.10
C ALA A 23 -27.26 -10.29 14.98
N GLY A 24 -26.02 -9.77 14.85
CA GLY A 24 -24.82 -10.56 14.61
C GLY A 24 -24.24 -10.34 13.23
N VAL A 25 -23.78 -11.41 12.57
CA VAL A 25 -23.20 -11.32 11.22
C VAL A 25 -24.33 -11.27 10.19
N THR A 26 -24.37 -10.19 9.40
CA THR A 26 -25.31 -9.97 8.30
C THR A 26 -24.56 -10.09 6.98
N SER A 27 -25.19 -10.70 5.98
CA SER A 27 -24.67 -10.74 4.61
C SER A 27 -25.74 -10.22 3.65
N SER A 28 -25.34 -9.35 2.72
CA SER A 28 -26.21 -8.70 1.75
C SER A 28 -25.61 -8.81 0.35
N THR A 29 -26.45 -8.93 -0.67
CA THR A 29 -25.97 -8.93 -2.07
C THR A 29 -25.80 -7.49 -2.53
N VAL A 30 -24.57 -7.12 -2.88
CA VAL A 30 -24.26 -5.82 -3.52
C VAL A 30 -24.74 -5.87 -4.97
N THR A 31 -24.27 -6.87 -5.72
CA THR A 31 -24.58 -6.99 -7.15
C THR A 31 -24.31 -8.42 -7.68
N SER A 32 -24.51 -8.64 -8.97
CA SER A 32 -24.23 -9.91 -9.65
C SER A 32 -23.60 -9.67 -11.03
N LEU A 33 -22.49 -10.35 -11.29
CA LEU A 33 -21.71 -10.27 -12.52
C LEU A 33 -21.80 -11.58 -13.32
N ALA A 34 -21.40 -11.51 -14.59
CA ALA A 34 -21.46 -12.66 -15.50
C ALA A 34 -20.48 -13.78 -15.11
N ASP A 35 -19.30 -13.42 -14.62
CA ASP A 35 -18.24 -14.37 -14.24
C ASP A 35 -17.34 -13.81 -13.12
N ALA A 36 -16.41 -14.67 -12.66
CA ALA A 36 -15.48 -14.36 -11.59
C ALA A 36 -14.35 -13.41 -12.00
N ALA A 37 -13.96 -13.37 -13.27
CA ALA A 37 -12.89 -12.49 -13.75
C ALA A 37 -13.31 -11.01 -13.69
N LEU A 38 -14.61 -10.72 -13.87
CA LEU A 38 -15.16 -9.40 -13.64
C LEU A 38 -15.39 -9.09 -12.15
N ALA A 39 -15.72 -10.11 -11.34
CA ALA A 39 -16.04 -9.91 -9.92
C ALA A 39 -14.79 -9.76 -9.04
N ALA A 40 -13.72 -10.49 -9.33
CA ALA A 40 -12.53 -10.56 -8.48
C ALA A 40 -11.86 -9.19 -8.26
N PRO A 41 -11.59 -8.37 -9.31
CA PRO A 41 -10.97 -7.06 -9.11
C PRO A 41 -11.85 -6.09 -8.30
N ILE A 42 -13.18 -6.21 -8.44
CA ILE A 42 -14.14 -5.38 -7.69
C ILE A 42 -14.13 -5.78 -6.21
N VAL A 43 -14.17 -7.08 -5.91
CA VAL A 43 -14.17 -7.59 -4.54
C VAL A 43 -12.87 -7.23 -3.83
N ASP A 44 -11.73 -7.42 -4.50
CA ASP A 44 -10.42 -7.03 -3.98
C ASP A 44 -10.37 -5.52 -3.64
N ALA A 45 -10.71 -4.67 -4.61
CA ALA A 45 -10.66 -3.23 -4.40
C ALA A 45 -11.64 -2.76 -3.31
N LEU A 46 -12.86 -3.32 -3.24
CA LEU A 46 -13.83 -3.01 -2.18
C LEU A 46 -13.33 -3.43 -0.79
N ASN A 47 -12.68 -4.59 -0.67
CA ASN A 47 -12.07 -5.04 0.57
C ASN A 47 -10.97 -4.09 1.02
N ARG A 48 -10.05 -3.73 0.12
CA ARG A 48 -8.99 -2.74 0.40
C ARG A 48 -9.57 -1.40 0.83
N VAL A 49 -10.58 -0.88 0.11
CA VAL A 49 -11.27 0.37 0.47
C VAL A 49 -11.88 0.31 1.88
N SER A 50 -12.65 -0.74 2.20
CA SER A 50 -13.28 -0.95 3.51
C SER A 50 -12.24 -1.00 4.64
N ALA A 51 -11.14 -1.71 4.42
CA ALA A 51 -10.03 -1.76 5.36
C ALA A 51 -9.45 -0.35 5.59
N LEU A 52 -9.00 0.30 4.52
CA LEU A 52 -8.24 1.55 4.54
C LEU A 52 -9.04 2.75 5.04
N VAL A 53 -10.31 2.85 4.67
CA VAL A 53 -11.18 3.94 5.15
C VAL A 53 -11.43 3.83 6.65
N THR A 54 -11.26 2.65 7.25
CA THR A 54 -11.57 2.40 8.66
C THR A 54 -10.34 2.25 9.55
N VAL A 55 -9.14 2.24 8.97
CA VAL A 55 -7.88 2.39 9.69
C VAL A 55 -7.87 3.55 10.71
N PRO A 56 -8.39 4.77 10.42
CA PRO A 56 -8.38 5.88 11.37
C PRO A 56 -9.36 5.75 12.54
N VAL A 57 -10.23 4.74 12.54
CA VAL A 57 -11.08 4.36 13.70
C VAL A 57 -10.60 3.07 14.37
N SER A 58 -9.57 2.41 13.83
CA SER A 58 -9.02 1.19 14.41
C SER A 58 -8.33 1.44 15.75
N VAL A 59 -8.20 0.39 16.57
CA VAL A 59 -7.44 0.41 17.83
C VAL A 59 -5.98 0.81 17.64
N HIS A 60 -5.45 0.65 16.43
CA HIS A 60 -4.10 1.05 16.10
C HIS A 60 -3.98 2.56 15.95
N ASP A 61 -5.05 3.31 15.67
CA ASP A 61 -4.98 4.77 15.65
C ASP A 61 -4.80 5.35 17.07
N LYS A 62 -3.55 5.69 17.39
CA LYS A 62 -3.14 6.32 18.65
C LYS A 62 -3.17 7.85 18.62
N ARG A 63 -3.72 8.49 17.58
CA ARG A 63 -3.82 9.96 17.52
C ARG A 63 -4.79 10.49 18.58
N ASP A 64 -4.41 11.58 19.24
CA ASP A 64 -5.29 12.26 20.19
C ASP A 64 -6.55 12.79 19.49
N GLY A 65 -7.72 12.43 20.03
CA GLY A 65 -9.00 12.83 19.48
C GLY A 65 -9.29 12.20 18.11
N ARG A 66 -8.76 11.02 17.80
CA ARG A 66 -8.91 10.29 16.52
C ARG A 66 -10.30 10.35 15.89
N PHE A 67 -11.36 10.26 16.69
CA PHE A 67 -12.74 10.33 16.22
C PHE A 67 -13.18 11.76 15.87
N ARG A 68 -12.84 12.75 16.72
CA ARG A 68 -13.17 14.17 16.50
C ARG A 68 -12.32 14.82 15.40
N ARG A 69 -11.11 14.32 15.22
CA ARG A 69 -10.16 14.76 14.19
C ARG A 69 -10.10 13.76 13.04
N TYR A 70 -11.19 13.01 12.84
CA TYR A 70 -11.25 12.06 11.76
C TYR A 70 -11.03 12.81 10.43
N PRO A 71 -10.16 12.31 9.55
CA PRO A 71 -9.83 12.98 8.30
C PRO A 71 -11.03 12.96 7.34
N GLY A 72 -11.84 14.02 7.34
CA GLY A 72 -13.09 14.07 6.56
C GLY A 72 -12.91 13.79 5.06
N GLY A 73 -11.71 14.05 4.51
CA GLY A 73 -11.34 13.71 3.13
C GLY A 73 -11.46 12.23 2.79
N HIS A 74 -11.24 11.31 3.75
CA HIS A 74 -11.39 9.86 3.53
C HIS A 74 -12.81 9.48 3.14
N ILE A 75 -13.78 9.96 3.90
CA ILE A 75 -15.19 9.63 3.67
C ILE A 75 -15.69 10.34 2.41
N ALA A 76 -15.25 11.57 2.16
CA ALA A 76 -15.60 12.29 0.94
C ALA A 76 -15.11 11.53 -0.31
N ALA A 77 -13.87 11.02 -0.29
CA ALA A 77 -13.26 10.30 -1.40
C ALA A 77 -14.00 9.01 -1.81
N LEU A 78 -14.74 8.38 -0.89
CA LEU A 78 -15.58 7.21 -1.20
C LEU A 78 -16.70 7.56 -2.20
N THR A 79 -17.31 8.73 -2.03
CA THR A 79 -18.52 9.13 -2.77
C THR A 79 -18.27 10.21 -3.82
N ASP A 80 -17.19 10.98 -3.69
CA ASP A 80 -16.81 12.06 -4.60
C ASP A 80 -15.45 11.76 -5.23
N ARG A 81 -15.47 11.42 -6.53
CA ARG A 81 -14.25 11.16 -7.30
C ARG A 81 -13.35 12.39 -7.40
N ASN A 82 -13.91 13.60 -7.39
CA ASN A 82 -13.14 14.84 -7.46
C ASN A 82 -12.41 15.14 -6.14
N ALA A 83 -12.84 14.54 -5.03
CA ALA A 83 -12.17 14.67 -3.74
C ALA A 83 -10.97 13.72 -3.58
N ARG A 84 -10.86 12.68 -4.42
CA ARG A 84 -9.81 11.65 -4.30
C ARG A 84 -8.39 12.19 -4.46
N PRO A 85 -8.08 13.13 -5.38
CA PRO A 85 -6.74 13.73 -5.44
C PRO A 85 -6.31 14.37 -4.11
N GLY A 86 -7.26 14.89 -3.33
CA GLY A 86 -7.01 15.46 -2.00
C GLY A 86 -6.50 14.43 -0.97
N LEU A 87 -6.65 13.12 -1.21
CA LEU A 87 -6.00 12.10 -0.38
C LEU A 87 -4.47 12.18 -0.47
N LEU A 88 -3.91 12.70 -1.55
CA LEU A 88 -2.47 12.84 -1.74
C LEU A 88 -1.95 14.22 -1.28
N GLU A 89 -2.80 15.02 -0.61
CA GLU A 89 -2.43 16.34 -0.11
C GLU A 89 -2.17 16.32 1.40
N GLY A 90 -1.27 17.20 1.87
CA GLY A 90 -0.92 17.33 3.27
C GLY A 90 0.24 16.43 3.70
N VAL A 91 0.70 16.66 4.93
CA VAL A 91 1.84 15.95 5.55
C VAL A 91 1.50 15.67 7.00
N HIS A 92 0.80 14.56 7.19
CA HIS A 92 0.58 13.94 8.50
C HIS A 92 1.69 12.94 8.84
N SER A 93 1.47 12.06 9.82
CA SER A 93 2.40 10.97 10.11
C SER A 93 2.63 10.07 8.90
N LEU A 94 3.85 9.59 8.67
CA LEU A 94 4.21 8.67 7.58
C LEU A 94 3.24 7.49 7.44
N TRP A 95 2.90 6.84 8.57
CA TRP A 95 1.93 5.75 8.58
C TRP A 95 0.56 6.16 8.04
N TYR A 96 0.10 7.37 8.38
CA TYR A 96 -1.19 7.85 7.92
C TYR A 96 -1.15 8.31 6.45
N GLU A 97 -0.04 8.85 5.99
CA GLU A 97 0.16 9.14 4.56
C GLU A 97 0.22 7.87 3.71
N LEU A 98 0.82 6.78 4.22
CA LEU A 98 0.75 5.45 3.60
C LEU A 98 -0.70 4.97 3.47
N VAL A 99 -1.50 5.10 4.52
CA VAL A 99 -2.93 4.72 4.49
C VAL A 99 -3.70 5.51 3.43
N LYS A 100 -3.47 6.84 3.33
CA LYS A 100 -4.13 7.69 2.33
C LYS A 100 -3.77 7.30 0.90
N LEU A 101 -2.50 7.00 0.68
CA LEU A 101 -1.95 6.55 -0.59
C LEU A 101 -2.55 5.21 -1.03
N LEU A 102 -2.56 4.23 -0.13
CA LEU A 102 -3.18 2.93 -0.38
C LEU A 102 -4.69 3.07 -0.65
N LEU A 103 -5.39 3.97 0.08
CA LEU A 103 -6.81 4.23 -0.14
C LEU A 103 -7.06 4.82 -1.52
N TRP A 104 -6.22 5.77 -1.93
CA TRP A 104 -6.28 6.36 -3.25
C TRP A 104 -6.06 5.30 -4.34
N GLN A 105 -5.10 4.39 -4.17
CA GLN A 105 -4.84 3.29 -5.10
C GLN A 105 -6.05 2.35 -5.20
N ALA A 106 -6.58 1.90 -4.06
CA ALA A 106 -7.74 1.00 -4.04
C ALA A 106 -8.97 1.62 -4.70
N LEU A 107 -9.22 2.93 -4.51
CA LEU A 107 -10.30 3.65 -5.18
C LEU A 107 -10.06 3.79 -6.70
N THR A 108 -8.80 3.94 -7.12
CA THR A 108 -8.41 4.02 -8.54
C THR A 108 -8.56 2.67 -9.24
N ASP A 109 -8.17 1.59 -8.56
CA ASP A 109 -8.36 0.22 -9.03
C ASP A 109 -9.85 -0.13 -9.15
N LEU A 110 -10.65 0.29 -8.15
CA LEU A 110 -12.10 0.12 -8.20
C LEU A 110 -12.73 0.85 -9.38
N ASP A 111 -12.31 2.11 -9.66
CA ASP A 111 -12.78 2.87 -10.82
C ASP A 111 -12.43 2.18 -12.14
N THR A 112 -11.22 1.63 -12.24
CA THR A 112 -10.75 0.87 -13.39
C THR A 112 -11.58 -0.40 -13.58
N ALA A 113 -11.80 -1.18 -12.51
CA ALA A 113 -12.63 -2.38 -12.55
C ALA A 113 -14.10 -2.05 -12.90
N MET A 114 -14.63 -0.95 -12.37
CA MET A 114 -15.98 -0.48 -12.69
C MET A 114 -16.15 -0.06 -14.14
N ALA A 115 -15.10 0.41 -14.82
CA ALA A 115 -15.16 0.76 -16.24
C ALA A 115 -15.50 -0.46 -17.13
N ALA A 116 -15.13 -1.66 -16.70
CA ALA A 116 -15.36 -2.90 -17.43
C ALA A 116 -16.77 -3.51 -17.27
N VAL A 117 -17.59 -3.00 -16.33
CA VAL A 117 -18.89 -3.61 -15.99
C VAL A 117 -20.09 -2.76 -16.44
N PRO A 118 -21.29 -3.37 -16.64
CA PRO A 118 -22.48 -2.64 -17.07
C PRO A 118 -22.94 -1.55 -16.08
N GLY A 119 -23.65 -0.55 -16.60
CA GLY A 119 -24.17 0.58 -15.82
C GLY A 119 -24.89 0.20 -14.52
N PRO A 120 -25.83 -0.77 -14.51
CA PRO A 120 -26.51 -1.19 -13.27
C PRO A 120 -25.56 -1.74 -12.20
N VAL A 121 -24.48 -2.42 -12.60
CA VAL A 121 -23.47 -2.95 -11.67
C VAL A 121 -22.68 -1.79 -11.06
N ARG A 122 -22.29 -0.80 -11.88
CA ARG A 122 -21.63 0.42 -11.38
C ARG A 122 -22.50 1.16 -10.36
N THR A 123 -23.77 1.38 -10.67
CA THR A 123 -24.70 2.06 -9.75
C THR A 123 -24.85 1.32 -8.42
N ALA A 124 -24.88 -0.02 -8.44
CA ALA A 124 -24.93 -0.82 -7.21
C ALA A 124 -23.66 -0.67 -6.37
N ILE A 125 -22.49 -0.64 -6.99
CA ILE A 125 -21.21 -0.42 -6.31
C ILE A 125 -21.12 1.00 -5.72
N GLU A 126 -21.55 2.02 -6.48
CA GLU A 126 -21.60 3.40 -5.98
C GLU A 126 -22.57 3.56 -4.81
N ALA A 127 -23.71 2.87 -4.85
CA ALA A 127 -24.66 2.83 -3.73
C ALA A 127 -24.05 2.16 -2.48
N GLU A 128 -23.26 1.10 -2.67
CA GLU A 128 -22.55 0.43 -1.59
C GLU A 128 -21.49 1.33 -0.96
N LEU A 129 -20.68 2.04 -1.75
CA LEU A 129 -19.72 3.04 -1.23
C LEU A 129 -20.43 4.17 -0.47
N ALA A 130 -21.60 4.60 -0.94
CA ALA A 130 -22.41 5.60 -0.26
C ALA A 130 -22.98 5.09 1.08
N ALA A 131 -23.35 3.81 1.15
CA ALA A 131 -23.79 3.17 2.39
C ALA A 131 -22.62 3.08 3.39
N GLU A 132 -21.45 2.58 2.97
CA GLU A 132 -20.23 2.53 3.79
C GLU A 132 -19.86 3.92 4.34
N ALA A 133 -19.85 4.94 3.47
CA ALA A 133 -19.55 6.31 3.85
C ALA A 133 -20.58 6.90 4.84
N ARG A 134 -21.86 6.54 4.72
CA ARG A 134 -22.91 7.00 5.64
C ARG A 134 -22.76 6.33 7.00
N GLU A 135 -22.62 5.02 7.04
CA GLU A 135 -22.49 4.25 8.29
C GLU A 135 -21.24 4.65 9.07
N LEU A 136 -20.12 4.92 8.37
CA LEU A 136 -18.90 5.41 9.00
C LEU A 136 -19.08 6.81 9.61
N ARG A 137 -19.82 7.72 8.95
CA ARG A 137 -20.15 9.03 9.55
C ARG A 137 -20.97 8.89 10.82
N TYR A 138 -21.95 7.98 10.83
CA TYR A 138 -22.77 7.73 12.01
C TYR A 138 -21.94 7.17 13.17
N ALA A 139 -21.09 6.18 12.91
CA ALA A 139 -20.19 5.64 13.91
C ALA A 139 -19.26 6.73 14.48
N LEU A 140 -18.70 7.58 13.62
CA LEU A 140 -17.86 8.69 14.08
C LEU A 140 -18.60 9.70 14.95
N ALA A 141 -19.85 10.05 14.61
CA ALA A 141 -20.67 10.95 15.42
C ALA A 141 -20.95 10.37 16.82
N GLU A 142 -21.21 9.06 16.89
CA GLU A 142 -21.39 8.33 18.15
C GLU A 142 -20.13 8.40 19.03
N PHE A 143 -18.96 8.10 18.48
CA PHE A 143 -17.70 8.16 19.25
C PHE A 143 -17.23 9.57 19.59
N SER A 144 -17.52 10.56 18.74
CA SER A 144 -16.98 11.93 18.89
C SER A 144 -17.88 12.84 19.74
N GLU A 145 -19.20 12.69 19.61
CA GLU A 145 -20.22 13.58 20.16
C GLU A 145 -21.18 12.86 21.12
N GLY A 146 -21.10 11.53 21.24
CA GLY A 146 -22.03 10.74 22.07
C GLY A 146 -23.44 10.67 21.48
N ILE A 147 -23.58 10.93 20.17
CA ILE A 147 -24.86 10.85 19.46
C ILE A 147 -25.08 9.41 19.02
N GLU A 148 -26.01 8.71 19.64
CA GLU A 148 -26.36 7.34 19.23
C GLU A 148 -26.82 7.31 17.76
N ALA A 149 -26.17 6.44 16.98
CA ALA A 149 -26.55 6.22 15.60
C ALA A 149 -27.94 5.55 15.50
N PRO A 150 -28.71 5.79 14.42
CA PRO A 150 -29.99 5.12 14.21
C PRO A 150 -29.83 3.59 14.19
N GLU A 151 -30.58 2.89 15.02
CA GLU A 151 -30.62 1.43 14.99
C GLU A 151 -31.42 0.95 13.77
N THR A 152 -30.73 0.32 12.81
CA THR A 152 -31.33 -0.27 11.61
C THR A 152 -30.71 -1.64 11.33
N ASP A 153 -31.43 -2.52 10.62
CA ASP A 153 -30.91 -3.84 10.22
C ASP A 153 -29.66 -3.75 9.33
N GLU A 154 -29.41 -2.59 8.73
CA GLU A 154 -28.28 -2.29 7.86
C GLU A 154 -27.08 -1.67 8.59
N ARG A 155 -27.20 -1.39 9.90
CA ARG A 155 -26.15 -0.73 10.70
C ARG A 155 -24.85 -1.55 10.71
N ARG A 156 -23.72 -0.86 10.52
CA ARG A 156 -22.37 -1.46 10.52
C ARG A 156 -21.61 -1.07 11.80
N TYR A 157 -21.07 -2.04 12.52
CA TYR A 157 -20.22 -1.80 13.70
C TYR A 157 -18.71 -1.91 13.36
N TRP A 158 -17.90 -1.11 14.07
CA TRP A 158 -16.49 -0.86 13.75
C TRP A 158 -15.51 -1.07 14.93
N ASP A 159 -16.01 -1.22 16.16
CA ASP A 159 -15.18 -1.47 17.34
C ASP A 159 -14.68 -2.91 17.36
N PHE A 160 -13.41 -3.11 16.98
CA PHE A 160 -12.72 -4.37 17.22
C PHE A 160 -11.25 -4.14 17.55
N ASP A 161 -10.75 -4.90 18.53
CA ASP A 161 -9.33 -5.12 18.81
C ASP A 161 -8.57 -5.74 17.62
N SER A 162 -9.30 -6.15 16.58
CA SER A 162 -8.76 -6.59 15.29
C SER A 162 -9.74 -6.15 14.20
N PRO A 163 -9.43 -5.14 13.37
CA PRO A 163 -10.23 -4.92 12.16
C PRO A 163 -10.30 -6.26 11.40
N PHE A 164 -11.47 -6.62 10.92
CA PHE A 164 -11.78 -7.94 10.33
C PHE A 164 -11.06 -8.22 8.99
N VAL A 165 -9.81 -7.76 8.81
CA VAL A 165 -8.95 -8.15 7.70
C VAL A 165 -7.81 -9.01 8.25
N THR A 166 -8.07 -10.31 8.27
CA THR A 166 -7.14 -11.25 7.64
C THR A 166 -7.91 -11.83 6.45
N PHE A 167 -7.94 -11.11 5.33
CA PHE A 167 -8.54 -11.62 4.10
C PHE A 167 -7.42 -12.28 3.30
N GLU A 168 -7.25 -13.61 3.41
CA GLU A 168 -6.29 -14.41 2.63
C GLU A 168 -4.91 -13.76 2.39
N GLY A 169 -4.33 -13.20 3.46
CA GLY A 169 -3.10 -12.41 3.41
C GLY A 169 -3.33 -11.08 4.10
N ASP A 170 -2.57 -10.79 5.13
CA ASP A 170 -2.54 -9.46 5.75
C ASP A 170 -2.37 -8.37 4.67
N VAL A 171 -2.73 -7.11 4.97
CA VAL A 171 -2.09 -5.97 4.29
C VAL A 171 -0.80 -5.75 5.08
N PRO A 172 0.32 -6.41 4.77
CA PRO A 172 1.47 -6.46 5.68
C PRO A 172 2.02 -5.05 5.93
N GLU A 173 1.82 -4.14 4.96
CA GLU A 173 2.18 -2.73 5.01
C GLU A 173 1.38 -1.94 6.07
N LEU A 174 0.27 -2.48 6.58
CA LEU A 174 -0.53 -1.88 7.65
C LEU A 174 -0.41 -2.61 8.99
N GLY A 175 0.46 -3.62 9.06
CA GLY A 175 0.74 -4.36 10.29
C GLY A 175 1.33 -3.50 11.40
N GLN A 176 1.32 -4.05 12.63
CA GLN A 176 1.92 -3.39 13.80
C GLN A 176 3.39 -3.04 13.57
N TRP A 177 4.16 -3.94 12.93
CA TRP A 177 5.57 -3.72 12.63
C TRP A 177 5.78 -2.51 11.72
N THR A 178 5.06 -2.42 10.60
CA THR A 178 5.16 -1.27 9.67
C THR A 178 4.81 0.04 10.37
N ARG A 179 3.75 0.05 11.18
CA ARG A 179 3.41 1.22 12.00
C ARG A 179 4.54 1.63 12.94
N GLU A 180 5.11 0.68 13.68
CA GLU A 180 6.19 0.95 14.64
C GLU A 180 7.47 1.42 13.94
N SER A 181 7.82 0.82 12.80
CA SER A 181 8.94 1.24 11.97
C SER A 181 8.76 2.67 11.45
N LEU A 182 7.60 3.00 10.89
CA LEU A 182 7.31 4.37 10.44
C LEU A 182 7.33 5.37 11.60
N ASN A 183 6.78 5.04 12.78
CA ASN A 183 6.87 5.91 13.96
C ASN A 183 8.33 6.14 14.41
N ARG A 184 9.20 5.13 14.28
CA ARG A 184 10.64 5.27 14.58
C ARG A 184 11.30 6.25 13.61
N LEU A 185 11.00 6.17 12.31
CA LEU A 185 11.50 7.12 11.31
C LEU A 185 11.05 8.56 11.60
N GLU A 186 9.87 8.75 12.18
CA GLU A 186 9.37 10.07 12.55
C GLU A 186 9.89 10.60 13.90
N THR A 187 10.58 9.78 14.67
CA THR A 187 11.00 10.16 16.01
C THR A 187 12.16 11.14 15.94
N GLY A 188 11.89 12.41 16.29
CA GLY A 188 12.92 13.44 16.37
C GLY A 188 13.16 14.22 15.08
N ILE A 189 12.44 13.93 14.00
CA ILE A 189 12.50 14.70 12.75
C ILE A 189 11.69 16.01 12.83
N THR A 190 12.10 17.02 12.08
CA THR A 190 11.37 18.28 11.93
C THR A 190 10.15 18.11 11.02
N GLN A 191 9.29 19.13 10.96
CA GLN A 191 8.17 19.15 10.01
C GLN A 191 8.67 19.10 8.56
N GLU A 192 9.70 19.87 8.21
CA GLU A 192 10.29 19.91 6.86
C GLU A 192 10.81 18.52 6.45
N GLN A 193 11.52 17.85 7.34
CA GLN A 193 12.03 16.49 7.12
C GLN A 193 10.90 15.46 6.96
N ARG A 194 9.78 15.64 7.66
CA ARG A 194 8.58 14.82 7.46
C ARG A 194 7.97 15.06 6.09
N GLU A 195 7.92 16.31 5.62
CA GLU A 195 7.42 16.66 4.29
C GLU A 195 8.26 15.99 3.20
N GLU A 196 9.57 15.95 3.37
CA GLU A 196 10.50 15.24 2.49
C GLU A 196 10.25 13.72 2.50
N ALA A 197 10.17 13.10 3.67
CA ALA A 197 9.94 11.65 3.80
C ALA A 197 8.57 11.23 3.24
N VAL A 198 7.52 12.04 3.42
CA VAL A 198 6.19 11.79 2.83
C VAL A 198 6.25 11.89 1.31
N ALA A 199 6.97 12.86 0.76
CA ALA A 199 7.14 12.98 -0.68
C ALA A 199 7.98 11.82 -1.26
N ASP A 200 8.97 11.33 -0.50
CA ASP A 200 9.75 10.16 -0.87
C ASP A 200 8.88 8.88 -0.91
N LEU A 201 8.10 8.65 0.15
CA LEU A 201 7.14 7.54 0.25
C LEU A 201 6.19 7.51 -0.96
N ARG A 202 5.67 8.68 -1.37
CA ARG A 202 4.76 8.79 -2.52
C ARG A 202 5.44 8.43 -3.83
N VAL A 203 6.70 8.81 -4.02
CA VAL A 203 7.45 8.46 -5.23
C VAL A 203 7.70 6.96 -5.32
N LEU A 204 8.08 6.31 -4.23
CA LEU A 204 8.24 4.85 -4.20
C LEU A 204 6.93 4.14 -4.53
N ALA A 205 5.83 4.54 -3.91
CA ALA A 205 4.54 3.91 -4.16
C ALA A 205 4.02 4.15 -5.59
N ASP A 206 4.19 5.35 -6.14
CA ASP A 206 3.84 5.64 -7.55
C ASP A 206 4.72 4.83 -8.51
N ALA A 207 6.00 4.65 -8.21
CA ALA A 207 6.89 3.79 -9.00
C ALA A 207 6.43 2.32 -8.95
N PHE A 208 6.14 1.81 -7.76
CA PHE A 208 5.69 0.43 -7.56
C PHE A 208 4.34 0.17 -8.23
N ALA A 209 3.40 1.12 -8.18
CA ALA A 209 2.11 0.99 -8.85
C ALA A 209 2.22 0.95 -10.40
N ARG A 210 3.32 1.47 -10.97
CA ARG A 210 3.59 1.46 -12.42
C ARG A 210 4.34 0.22 -12.88
N TYR A 211 5.10 -0.41 -11.99
CA TYR A 211 5.91 -1.60 -12.25
C TYR A 211 5.05 -2.80 -12.69
N ARG A 212 5.56 -3.59 -13.64
CA ARG A 212 4.83 -4.71 -14.25
C ARG A 212 5.48 -6.07 -14.06
N GLY A 213 6.71 -6.13 -13.55
CA GLY A 213 7.52 -7.35 -13.48
C GLY A 213 7.11 -8.34 -12.38
N GLY A 214 6.28 -7.94 -11.42
CA GLY A 214 5.61 -8.81 -10.46
C GLY A 214 6.47 -9.47 -9.38
N THR A 215 7.80 -9.30 -9.37
CA THR A 215 8.71 -9.90 -8.39
C THR A 215 9.21 -8.92 -7.33
N ALA A 216 9.18 -7.62 -7.62
CA ALA A 216 9.54 -6.61 -6.65
C ALA A 216 8.49 -6.47 -5.54
N GLU A 217 8.94 -6.07 -4.36
CA GLU A 217 8.16 -5.79 -3.17
C GLU A 217 8.35 -4.35 -2.70
N PHE A 218 7.26 -3.71 -2.26
CA PHE A 218 7.30 -2.38 -1.67
C PHE A 218 7.41 -2.45 -0.15
N GLU A 219 8.62 -2.24 0.37
CA GLU A 219 8.89 -2.22 1.80
C GLU A 219 8.63 -0.83 2.42
N ALA A 220 7.35 -0.49 2.62
CA ALA A 220 6.96 0.81 3.15
C ALA A 220 7.62 1.13 4.51
N ALA A 221 7.85 0.14 5.36
CA ALA A 221 8.49 0.29 6.67
C ALA A 221 9.94 0.76 6.60
N ASN A 222 10.62 0.45 5.50
CA ASN A 222 11.99 0.81 5.20
C ASN A 222 12.08 1.88 4.11
N LEU A 223 10.97 2.48 3.69
CA LEU A 223 10.94 3.41 2.55
C LEU A 223 11.81 2.90 1.37
N ALA A 224 11.57 1.66 0.98
CA ALA A 224 12.36 0.98 -0.04
C ALA A 224 11.48 0.16 -1.00
N ILE A 225 12.04 -0.15 -2.17
CA ILE A 225 11.55 -1.21 -3.06
C ILE A 225 12.69 -2.21 -3.21
N LEU A 226 12.39 -3.49 -2.98
CA LEU A 226 13.32 -4.59 -3.15
C LEU A 226 12.85 -5.46 -4.31
N ASP A 227 13.76 -5.88 -5.17
CA ASP A 227 13.49 -6.86 -6.21
C ASP A 227 14.49 -8.00 -6.01
N GLU A 228 14.07 -9.00 -5.24
CA GLU A 228 14.85 -10.16 -4.80
C GLU A 228 14.97 -11.22 -5.92
N PRO A 229 15.94 -12.15 -5.86
CA PRO A 229 15.97 -13.31 -6.75
C PRO A 229 14.92 -14.36 -6.36
N ASP A 230 14.44 -15.14 -7.34
CA ASP A 230 13.52 -16.28 -7.11
C ASP A 230 14.17 -17.47 -6.34
N GLY A 231 15.35 -17.31 -5.74
CA GLY A 231 16.11 -18.38 -5.10
C GLY A 231 17.22 -17.87 -4.16
N PRO A 232 17.90 -18.77 -3.44
CA PRO A 232 18.82 -18.44 -2.34
C PRO A 232 20.17 -17.86 -2.79
N GLU A 233 20.34 -17.64 -4.10
CA GLU A 233 21.56 -17.10 -4.69
C GLU A 233 21.19 -16.14 -5.81
N GLY A 234 21.92 -15.04 -5.93
CA GLY A 234 21.78 -14.12 -7.04
C GLY A 234 22.01 -12.67 -6.66
N TYR A 235 21.85 -11.80 -7.64
CA TYR A 235 21.80 -10.37 -7.39
C TYR A 235 20.37 -9.95 -7.10
N TYR A 236 20.21 -8.97 -6.21
CA TYR A 236 18.96 -8.25 -6.04
C TYR A 236 19.17 -6.76 -6.26
N LEU A 237 18.07 -6.07 -6.51
CA LEU A 237 18.03 -4.62 -6.65
C LEU A 237 17.36 -4.04 -5.40
N ALA A 238 18.01 -3.06 -4.78
CA ALA A 238 17.42 -2.27 -3.70
C ALA A 238 17.35 -0.80 -4.13
N ILE A 239 16.17 -0.19 -3.94
CA ILE A 239 15.94 1.24 -4.17
C ILE A 239 15.47 1.83 -2.84
N ASP A 240 16.32 2.62 -2.19
CA ASP A 240 16.02 3.24 -0.91
C ASP A 240 15.82 4.75 -1.07
N ALA A 241 14.78 5.26 -0.42
CA ALA A 241 14.65 6.69 -0.20
C ALA A 241 15.61 7.20 0.89
N SER A 242 15.83 8.51 0.90
CA SER A 242 16.64 9.13 1.93
C SER A 242 16.02 8.94 3.33
N GLN A 243 16.82 8.41 4.27
CA GLN A 243 16.45 8.20 5.66
C GLN A 243 17.40 8.94 6.58
N LEU A 244 16.85 9.99 7.20
CA LEU A 244 17.48 10.65 8.33
C LEU A 244 17.52 9.62 9.47
N HIS A 245 18.69 9.41 10.08
CA HIS A 245 19.00 8.44 11.15
C HIS A 245 19.52 7.05 10.75
N ARG A 246 19.56 6.68 9.48
CA ARG A 246 20.33 5.50 9.04
C ARG A 246 21.72 5.92 8.55
N PRO A 247 22.81 5.40 9.16
CA PRO A 247 24.15 5.64 8.64
C PRO A 247 24.21 5.22 7.17
N ARG A 248 24.74 6.10 6.29
CA ARG A 248 24.90 5.88 4.84
C ARG A 248 23.61 5.94 3.99
N GLN A 249 22.46 6.37 4.53
CA GLN A 249 21.22 6.58 3.76
C GLN A 249 20.72 8.04 3.87
N ASP A 250 21.62 9.03 3.94
CA ASP A 250 21.26 10.45 3.90
C ASP A 250 20.89 10.95 2.49
N ALA A 251 20.93 10.06 1.50
CA ALA A 251 20.57 10.30 0.11
C ALA A 251 19.77 9.12 -0.45
N TRP A 252 19.09 9.35 -1.56
CA TRP A 252 18.46 8.30 -2.34
C TRP A 252 19.51 7.36 -2.94
N THR A 253 19.26 6.06 -2.92
CA THR A 253 20.20 5.07 -3.44
C THR A 253 19.53 4.03 -4.31
N VAL A 254 20.24 3.63 -5.37
CA VAL A 254 19.95 2.44 -6.16
C VAL A 254 21.15 1.52 -6.05
N GLU A 255 20.93 0.32 -5.53
CA GLU A 255 21.98 -0.63 -5.20
C GLU A 255 21.74 -1.96 -5.89
N VAL A 256 22.80 -2.51 -6.50
CA VAL A 256 22.83 -3.91 -6.91
C VAL A 256 23.64 -4.66 -5.87
N CYS A 257 22.97 -5.58 -5.19
CA CYS A 257 23.50 -6.29 -4.03
C CYS A 257 23.62 -7.77 -4.35
N LEU A 258 24.54 -8.46 -3.66
CA LEU A 258 24.63 -9.91 -3.72
C LEU A 258 23.79 -10.50 -2.59
N TRP A 259 22.85 -11.38 -2.92
CA TRP A 259 22.06 -12.09 -1.93
C TRP A 259 22.95 -13.01 -1.09
N VAL A 260 22.95 -12.80 0.23
CA VAL A 260 23.67 -13.64 1.19
C VAL A 260 22.68 -14.02 2.30
N PRO A 261 22.28 -15.31 2.40
CA PRO A 261 21.40 -15.76 3.46
C PRO A 261 21.92 -15.40 4.85
N ASP A 262 21.04 -14.86 5.71
CA ASP A 262 21.41 -14.51 7.08
C ASP A 262 21.77 -15.75 7.92
N ASP A 263 21.06 -16.86 7.67
CA ASP A 263 21.39 -18.17 8.20
C ASP A 263 21.64 -19.17 7.05
N PRO A 264 22.90 -19.50 6.74
CA PRO A 264 23.23 -20.43 5.67
C PRO A 264 22.85 -21.89 6.00
N GLU A 265 22.45 -22.20 7.24
CA GLU A 265 21.97 -23.53 7.64
C GLU A 265 20.44 -23.68 7.50
N GLU A 266 19.71 -22.59 7.23
CA GLU A 266 18.27 -22.63 6.97
C GLU A 266 17.99 -23.26 5.59
N GLU A 267 17.16 -24.32 5.55
CA GLU A 267 16.85 -25.04 4.29
C GLU A 267 16.15 -24.14 3.25
N GLU A 268 15.37 -23.17 3.72
CA GLU A 268 14.69 -22.14 2.92
C GLU A 268 14.89 -20.79 3.61
N PRO A 269 15.99 -20.06 3.33
CA PRO A 269 16.32 -18.83 4.04
C PRO A 269 15.23 -17.78 3.87
N THR A 270 14.70 -17.29 4.99
CA THR A 270 13.59 -16.31 5.03
C THR A 270 14.07 -14.85 5.14
N SER A 271 15.38 -14.64 5.25
CA SER A 271 16.02 -13.32 5.33
C SER A 271 17.45 -13.38 4.79
N ALA A 272 17.92 -12.25 4.26
CA ALA A 272 19.27 -12.08 3.76
C ALA A 272 19.76 -10.66 3.95
N THR A 273 21.03 -10.52 4.34
CA THR A 273 21.76 -9.25 4.36
C THR A 273 22.86 -9.29 3.31
N GLY A 274 22.51 -8.84 2.11
CA GLY A 274 23.50 -8.69 1.05
C GLY A 274 24.33 -7.42 1.22
N GLU A 275 25.62 -7.51 0.93
CA GLU A 275 26.44 -6.31 0.78
C GLU A 275 26.24 -5.70 -0.63
N PRO A 276 26.13 -4.36 -0.74
CA PRO A 276 26.04 -3.69 -2.02
C PRO A 276 27.33 -3.85 -2.82
N ILE A 277 27.21 -4.37 -4.04
CA ILE A 277 28.33 -4.53 -4.99
C ILE A 277 28.54 -3.24 -5.78
N VAL A 278 27.42 -2.62 -6.16
CA VAL A 278 27.35 -1.37 -6.91
C VAL A 278 26.32 -0.48 -6.26
N ARG A 279 26.67 0.79 -6.08
CA ARG A 279 25.80 1.80 -5.50
C ARG A 279 25.77 3.06 -6.35
N CYS A 280 24.56 3.53 -6.64
CA CYS A 280 24.27 4.80 -7.28
C CYS A 280 23.65 5.74 -6.22
N VAL A 281 24.45 6.67 -5.70
CA VAL A 281 23.98 7.70 -4.77
C VAL A 281 23.42 8.88 -5.57
N LEU A 282 22.15 9.21 -5.34
CA LEU A 282 21.44 10.22 -6.10
C LEU A 282 21.40 11.54 -5.33
N ALA A 283 21.88 12.60 -5.98
CA ALA A 283 21.87 13.95 -5.41
C ALA A 283 20.45 14.54 -5.28
N THR A 284 19.49 14.01 -6.04
CA THR A 284 18.09 14.44 -6.04
C THR A 284 17.18 13.23 -6.12
N ARG A 285 15.97 13.37 -5.57
CA ARG A 285 14.90 12.38 -5.71
C ARG A 285 14.67 12.03 -7.20
N PRO A 286 14.74 10.74 -7.58
CA PRO A 286 14.44 10.31 -8.95
C PRO A 286 12.93 10.43 -9.24
N ALA A 287 12.56 10.46 -10.51
CA ALA A 287 11.15 10.41 -10.89
C ALA A 287 10.60 8.99 -10.71
N ALA A 288 9.33 8.86 -10.33
CA ALA A 288 8.67 7.55 -10.18
C ALA A 288 8.71 6.71 -11.47
N SER A 289 8.67 7.35 -12.64
CA SER A 289 8.82 6.66 -13.93
C SER A 289 10.22 6.08 -14.14
N GLU A 290 11.28 6.75 -13.68
CA GLU A 290 12.65 6.24 -13.82
C GLU A 290 12.86 5.00 -12.94
N ILE A 291 12.28 5.01 -11.73
CA ILE A 291 12.30 3.83 -10.84
C ILE A 291 11.50 2.68 -11.46
N ALA A 292 10.30 2.94 -11.98
CA ALA A 292 9.48 1.90 -12.60
C ALA A 292 10.16 1.28 -13.84
N GLU A 293 10.79 2.11 -14.69
CA GLU A 293 11.57 1.64 -15.85
C GLU A 293 12.79 0.81 -15.42
N LEU A 294 13.48 1.22 -14.36
CA LEU A 294 14.57 0.45 -13.77
C LEU A 294 14.11 -0.94 -13.31
N LEU A 295 12.96 -1.01 -12.62
CA LEU A 295 12.37 -2.27 -12.15
C LEU A 295 11.88 -3.14 -13.32
N ASP A 296 11.27 -2.56 -14.34
CA ASP A 296 10.87 -3.30 -15.54
C ASP A 296 12.09 -3.86 -16.30
N LEU A 297 13.23 -3.15 -16.29
CA LEU A 297 14.49 -3.64 -16.86
C LEU A 297 15.12 -4.73 -15.98
N SER A 298 15.03 -4.61 -14.64
CA SER A 298 15.52 -5.66 -13.73
C SER A 298 14.70 -6.94 -13.83
N ALA A 299 13.45 -6.90 -14.33
CA ALA A 299 12.67 -8.11 -14.60
C ALA A 299 13.33 -9.06 -15.63
N GLU A 300 14.30 -8.59 -16.43
CA GLU A 300 15.15 -9.42 -17.30
C GLU A 300 16.31 -10.11 -16.53
N LYS A 301 16.09 -10.46 -15.26
CA LYS A 301 17.02 -11.22 -14.42
C LYS A 301 17.24 -12.65 -14.94
N PRO A 302 18.39 -13.28 -14.62
CA PRO A 302 19.48 -12.76 -13.78
C PRO A 302 20.56 -11.97 -14.54
N GLU A 303 20.61 -12.02 -15.88
CA GLU A 303 21.73 -11.48 -16.66
C GLU A 303 21.85 -9.96 -16.54
N ARG A 304 20.73 -9.24 -16.45
CA ARG A 304 20.73 -7.78 -16.34
C ARG A 304 21.43 -7.30 -15.06
N LEU A 305 21.09 -7.88 -13.92
CA LEU A 305 21.67 -7.47 -12.64
C LEU A 305 23.15 -7.85 -12.55
N ALA A 306 23.55 -9.01 -13.09
CA ALA A 306 24.97 -9.37 -13.16
C ALA A 306 25.77 -8.36 -14.00
N ALA A 307 25.24 -7.95 -15.16
CA ALA A 307 25.88 -6.92 -15.98
C ALA A 307 25.96 -5.56 -15.27
N TRP A 308 24.93 -5.18 -14.52
CA TRP A 308 24.95 -3.97 -13.70
C TRP A 308 25.95 -4.06 -12.54
N ALA A 309 26.08 -5.23 -11.89
CA ALA A 309 27.06 -5.46 -10.84
C ALA A 309 28.52 -5.29 -11.30
N ASP A 310 28.81 -5.45 -12.59
CA ASP A 310 30.13 -5.21 -13.19
C ASP A 310 30.35 -3.77 -13.68
N THR A 311 29.36 -2.88 -13.54
CA THR A 311 29.45 -1.50 -14.05
C THR A 311 30.48 -0.67 -13.27
N PRO A 312 31.48 -0.05 -13.93
CA PRO A 312 32.50 0.75 -13.26
C PRO A 312 31.96 2.03 -12.61
N VAL A 313 32.67 2.54 -11.60
CA VAL A 313 32.37 3.86 -11.03
C VAL A 313 32.50 4.95 -12.09
N GLY A 314 31.49 5.82 -12.17
CA GLY A 314 31.36 6.89 -13.16
C GLY A 314 30.60 6.50 -14.43
N GLU A 315 30.29 5.21 -14.62
CA GLU A 315 29.50 4.72 -15.74
C GLU A 315 28.03 4.56 -15.37
N VAL A 316 27.16 4.57 -16.39
CA VAL A 316 25.71 4.44 -16.22
C VAL A 316 25.31 2.96 -16.24
N LEU A 317 24.39 2.54 -15.36
CA LEU A 317 23.79 1.22 -15.44
C LEU A 317 23.09 1.06 -16.80
N ALA A 318 23.52 0.06 -17.57
CA ALA A 318 23.12 -0.10 -18.96
C ALA A 318 21.59 -0.09 -19.13
N GLY A 319 21.09 0.85 -19.95
CA GLY A 319 19.66 1.03 -20.22
C GLY A 319 18.95 2.05 -19.32
N THR A 320 19.65 2.71 -18.40
CA THR A 320 19.06 3.63 -17.42
C THR A 320 19.75 5.00 -17.42
N SER A 321 19.36 5.89 -16.50
CA SER A 321 20.04 7.16 -16.18
C SER A 321 20.89 7.10 -14.91
N PHE A 322 20.92 5.97 -14.19
CA PHE A 322 21.58 5.84 -12.89
C PHE A 322 23.09 5.64 -13.04
N VAL A 323 23.88 6.56 -12.48
CA VAL A 323 25.35 6.53 -12.52
C VAL A 323 25.90 5.85 -11.27
N VAL A 324 26.82 4.91 -11.46
CA VAL A 324 27.53 4.26 -10.35
C VAL A 324 28.45 5.27 -9.67
N THR A 325 28.21 5.55 -8.41
CA THR A 325 29.04 6.47 -7.61
C THR A 325 30.04 5.72 -6.76
N GLU A 326 29.69 4.53 -6.31
CA GLU A 326 30.49 3.75 -5.35
C GLU A 326 30.47 2.27 -5.71
N ARG A 327 31.60 1.61 -5.42
CA ARG A 327 31.73 0.15 -5.38
C ARG A 327 32.34 -0.18 -4.02
N PRO A 328 31.51 -0.56 -3.04
CA PRO A 328 31.98 -0.96 -1.72
C PRO A 328 33.00 -2.09 -1.84
N GLU A 329 34.05 -2.06 -1.02
CA GLU A 329 34.96 -3.19 -0.90
C GLU A 329 34.22 -4.32 -0.18
N VAL A 330 34.09 -5.46 -0.86
CA VAL A 330 33.58 -6.74 -0.33
C VAL A 330 34.71 -7.49 0.36
#